data_AF-A0A359M289-F1
#
_entry.id   AF-A0A359M289-F1
#
_cell.length_a   1.000
_cell.length_b   1.000
_cell.length_c   1.000
_cell.angle_alpha   90.00
_cell.angle_beta   90.00
_cell.angle_gamma   90.00
#
_symmetry.space_group_name_H-M   'P 1'
#
loop_
_entity.id
_entity.type
_entity.pdbx_description
1 polymer ?
#
loop_
_entity_poly.entity_id
_entity_poly.type
_entity_poly.pdbx_seq_one_letter_code
_entity_poly.pdbx_strand_id
1 'polypeptide(L)'
;PNPAWPALSEFLRLPNVSLALRAMEDTGYLQTLFPEWKDMECLVVRDFYHRYTVDEHTLVTLRTLEELAASTDHDRRRFRDLLAETEQLHLLRFALLFHDAGKAARTGSHSIESVRIANQVMARLGVPAAEANTVLFLIDRHLELSTVMTSRDLEDPDTGAWIAARTETLEHLKLLTLLTYADISAVHPEAMTPWRREQLWRAYRAGWREHTAALGDERIVTPPAGGGGFLEGFPIRYARTHTAEEMQRHLDLIERYRSVGVAVDLVRTASLWTLTVVGADRPGLFASLAGALAASAMNILKAEAFSNNRGEILDTFVFADPTRTLELNPEEVENLRRTVEQVVAGKLSAEKLLARRPRPRRPASSARINPAVTVDRSVSRSATLIEVVAEDRPGLLYDLTNVLARNGCNIEVVLIDTEAHKALDVFHVTAEGGKLAPQLEEKVRTELLSVL
;
A
#
# COMPACT_ATOMS: atom_id res chain seq x y z
N PRO A 1 37.25 11.60 9.32
CA PRO A 1 36.07 12.45 9.00
C PRO A 1 34.90 12.05 9.89
N ASN A 2 34.30 13.00 10.61
CA ASN A 2 33.08 12.73 11.36
C ASN A 2 31.97 12.42 10.32
N PRO A 3 31.26 11.28 10.38
CA PRO A 3 30.25 10.95 9.38
C PRO A 3 29.17 12.03 9.42
N ALA A 4 28.95 12.71 8.29
CA ALA A 4 27.91 13.73 8.15
C ALA A 4 26.52 13.11 7.96
N TRP A 5 26.45 11.80 7.70
CA TRP A 5 25.21 11.10 7.42
C TRP A 5 24.12 11.22 8.49
N PRO A 6 24.38 11.10 9.81
CA PRO A 6 23.30 11.21 10.80
C PRO A 6 22.55 12.54 10.73
N ALA A 7 23.28 13.66 10.61
CA ALA A 7 22.68 14.99 10.50
C ALA A 7 21.97 15.20 9.16
N LEU A 8 22.55 14.71 8.05
CA LEU A 8 21.93 14.80 6.73
C LEU A 8 20.67 13.93 6.63
N SER A 9 20.70 12.71 7.18
CA SER A 9 19.57 11.79 7.24
C SER A 9 18.41 12.41 8.02
N GLU A 10 18.69 13.04 9.17
CA GLU A 10 17.68 13.79 9.93
C GLU A 10 17.14 14.97 9.13
N PHE A 11 18.01 15.78 8.52
CA PHE A 11 17.62 16.89 7.67
C PHE A 11 16.67 16.44 6.56
N LEU A 12 16.99 15.34 5.86
CA LEU A 12 16.18 14.80 4.77
C LEU A 12 14.83 14.20 5.24
N ARG A 13 14.60 14.00 6.53
CA ARG A 13 13.27 13.61 7.07
C ARG A 13 12.35 14.81 7.29
N LEU A 14 12.90 16.02 7.39
CA LEU A 14 12.13 17.22 7.73
C LEU A 14 11.16 17.63 6.60
N PRO A 15 10.11 18.40 6.89
CA PRO A 15 9.30 19.05 5.86
C PRO A 15 10.07 20.19 5.17
N ASN A 16 9.67 20.54 3.94
CA ASN A 16 10.24 21.66 3.16
C ASN A 16 11.76 21.56 2.91
N VAL A 17 12.26 20.33 2.77
CA VAL A 17 13.66 20.03 2.40
C VAL A 17 13.99 20.60 1.02
N SER A 18 13.05 20.62 0.08
CA SER A 18 13.28 21.20 -1.25
C SER A 18 13.64 22.70 -1.18
N LEU A 19 12.98 23.45 -0.30
CA LEU A 19 13.27 24.87 -0.07
C LEU A 19 14.66 25.06 0.58
N ALA A 20 14.99 24.23 1.57
CA ALA A 20 16.29 24.29 2.23
C ALA A 20 17.43 23.93 1.28
N LEU A 21 17.26 22.89 0.44
CA LEU A 21 18.25 22.51 -0.57
C LEU A 21 18.45 23.60 -1.62
N ARG A 22 17.37 24.29 -2.03
CA ARG A 22 17.49 25.45 -2.93
C ARG A 22 18.27 26.59 -2.28
N ALA A 23 18.01 26.90 -1.02
CA ALA A 23 18.81 27.88 -0.28
C ALA A 23 20.29 27.44 -0.16
N MET A 24 20.56 26.15 0.00
CA MET A 24 21.92 25.61 -0.01
C MET A 24 22.59 25.74 -1.39
N GLU A 25 21.85 25.56 -2.48
CA GLU A 25 22.35 25.78 -3.85
C GLU A 25 22.66 27.26 -4.10
N ASP A 26 21.70 28.16 -3.81
CA ASP A 26 21.84 29.61 -4.00
C ASP A 26 23.02 30.20 -3.22
N THR A 27 23.40 29.58 -2.11
CA THR A 27 24.50 30.02 -1.24
C THR A 27 25.83 29.32 -1.51
N GLY A 28 25.88 28.35 -2.44
CA GLY A 28 27.09 27.56 -2.71
C GLY A 28 27.36 26.44 -1.69
N TYR A 29 26.50 26.29 -0.68
CA TYR A 29 26.67 25.28 0.38
C TYR A 29 26.43 23.87 -0.16
N LEU A 30 25.48 23.69 -1.09
CA LEU A 30 25.19 22.38 -1.67
C LEU A 30 26.39 21.83 -2.45
N GLN A 31 27.09 22.67 -3.22
CA GLN A 31 28.32 22.31 -3.93
C GLN A 31 29.50 22.07 -2.98
N THR A 32 29.49 22.70 -1.80
CA THR A 32 30.51 22.46 -0.78
C THR A 32 30.30 21.10 -0.11
N LEU A 33 29.04 20.74 0.13
CA LEU A 33 28.67 19.44 0.69
C LEU A 33 28.81 18.30 -0.32
N PHE A 34 28.42 18.55 -1.57
CA PHE A 34 28.47 17.63 -2.70
C PHE A 34 29.21 18.29 -3.88
N PRO A 35 30.55 18.15 -3.96
CA PRO A 35 31.32 18.66 -5.08
C PRO A 35 30.82 18.18 -6.45
N GLU A 36 30.24 16.98 -6.51
CA GLU A 36 29.66 16.36 -7.70
C GLU A 36 28.43 17.13 -8.23
N TRP A 37 27.76 17.94 -7.40
CA TRP A 37 26.64 18.79 -7.83
C TRP A 37 27.05 19.80 -8.92
N LYS A 38 28.32 20.22 -8.92
CA LYS A 38 28.85 21.16 -9.92
C LYS A 38 28.73 20.66 -11.35
N ASP A 39 28.75 19.35 -11.54
CA ASP A 39 28.63 18.75 -12.87
C ASP A 39 27.17 18.72 -13.35
N MET A 40 26.20 18.86 -12.44
CA MET A 40 24.76 18.93 -12.73
C MET A 40 24.26 20.37 -12.93
N GLU A 41 24.97 21.35 -12.34
CA GLU A 41 24.57 22.75 -12.34
C GLU A 41 24.47 23.33 -13.75
N CYS A 42 23.32 23.92 -14.08
CA CYS A 42 22.99 24.44 -15.41
C CYS A 42 23.19 23.44 -16.57
N LEU A 43 23.23 22.13 -16.28
CA LEU A 43 23.42 21.11 -17.29
C LEU A 43 22.13 20.90 -18.10
N VAL A 44 22.16 21.28 -19.38
CA VAL A 44 21.04 21.09 -20.30
C VAL A 44 21.13 19.72 -20.96
N VAL A 45 20.12 18.87 -20.71
CA VAL A 45 19.93 17.61 -21.44
C VAL A 45 19.22 17.91 -22.75
N ARG A 46 19.81 17.54 -23.88
CA ARG A 46 19.21 17.77 -25.19
C ARG A 46 18.25 16.65 -25.56
N ASP A 47 17.09 16.64 -24.92
CA ASP A 47 15.96 15.80 -25.31
C ASP A 47 14.65 16.60 -25.41
N PHE A 48 13.61 15.98 -25.97
CA PHE A 48 12.34 16.65 -26.26
C PHE A 48 11.45 16.87 -25.04
N TYR A 49 11.82 16.34 -23.88
CA TYR A 49 10.92 16.23 -22.74
C TYR A 49 11.34 17.15 -21.58
N HIS A 50 12.64 17.25 -21.27
CA HIS A 50 13.11 18.02 -20.12
C HIS A 50 13.06 19.53 -20.36
N ARG A 51 12.24 20.22 -19.56
CA ARG A 51 12.17 21.68 -19.55
C ARG A 51 13.27 22.31 -18.69
N TYR A 52 13.78 21.58 -17.71
CA TYR A 52 14.71 22.06 -16.69
C TYR A 52 16.11 21.51 -16.91
N THR A 53 17.13 22.24 -16.43
CA THR A 53 18.48 21.71 -16.28
C THR A 53 18.50 20.61 -15.21
N VAL A 54 19.53 19.77 -15.19
CA VAL A 54 19.55 18.56 -14.33
C VAL A 54 19.45 18.89 -12.83
N ASP A 55 20.13 19.93 -12.39
CA ASP A 55 20.03 20.54 -11.05
C ASP A 55 18.60 21.00 -10.72
N GLU A 56 18.00 21.85 -11.56
CA GLU A 56 16.67 22.40 -11.34
C GLU A 56 15.60 21.30 -11.38
N HIS A 57 15.72 20.35 -12.32
CA HIS A 57 14.87 19.17 -12.38
C HIS A 57 14.92 18.40 -11.05
N THR A 58 16.12 18.13 -10.53
CA THR A 58 16.31 17.42 -9.26
C THR A 58 15.60 18.12 -8.10
N LEU A 59 15.72 19.45 -7.99
CA LEU A 59 15.03 20.22 -6.95
C LEU A 59 13.51 20.24 -7.15
N VAL A 60 13.03 20.31 -8.39
CA VAL A 60 11.60 20.22 -8.72
C VAL A 60 11.05 18.82 -8.38
N THR A 61 11.82 17.76 -8.59
CA THR A 61 11.46 16.37 -8.23
C THR A 61 11.26 16.22 -6.74
N LEU A 62 12.17 16.78 -5.93
CA LEU A 62 12.02 16.80 -4.47
C LEU A 62 10.81 17.63 -4.02
N ARG A 63 10.59 18.81 -4.62
CA ARG A 63 9.41 19.64 -4.33
C ARG A 63 8.11 18.91 -4.66
N THR A 64 8.09 18.14 -5.76
CA THR A 64 6.91 17.36 -6.16
C THR A 64 6.48 16.36 -5.08
N LEU A 65 7.43 15.69 -4.40
CA LEU A 65 7.08 14.80 -3.29
C LEU A 65 6.46 15.55 -2.10
N GLU A 66 6.93 16.77 -1.82
CA GLU A 66 6.38 17.62 -0.76
C GLU A 66 4.98 18.12 -1.11
N GLU A 67 4.78 18.56 -2.36
CA GLU A 67 3.46 18.94 -2.89
C GLU A 67 2.49 17.77 -2.88
N LEU A 68 2.97 16.54 -3.17
CA LEU A 68 2.17 15.32 -3.07
C LEU A 68 1.68 15.07 -1.64
N ALA A 69 2.57 15.21 -0.64
CA ALA A 69 2.22 15.05 0.77
C ALA A 69 1.12 16.04 1.21
N ALA A 70 1.16 17.27 0.70
CA ALA A 70 0.18 18.32 1.00
C ALA A 70 -1.07 18.29 0.09
N SER A 71 -1.11 17.40 -0.91
CA SER A 71 -2.12 17.46 -1.96
C SER A 71 -3.50 17.03 -1.47
N THR A 72 -4.51 17.84 -1.76
CA THR A 72 -5.94 17.50 -1.63
C THR A 72 -6.53 16.92 -2.92
N ASP A 73 -5.71 16.78 -3.98
CA ASP A 73 -6.13 16.22 -5.26
C ASP A 73 -6.48 14.73 -5.08
N HIS A 74 -7.69 14.37 -5.49
CA HIS A 74 -8.18 13.00 -5.39
C HIS A 74 -7.38 12.04 -6.27
N ASP A 75 -6.93 12.48 -7.44
CA ASP A 75 -6.15 11.66 -8.38
C ASP A 75 -4.75 11.31 -7.85
N ARG A 76 -4.28 12.05 -6.83
CA ARG A 76 -2.96 11.89 -6.21
C ARG A 76 -3.02 11.16 -4.87
N ARG A 77 -4.23 10.89 -4.36
CA ARG A 77 -4.47 10.26 -3.05
C ARG A 77 -3.68 8.97 -2.88
N ARG A 78 -3.73 8.06 -3.86
CA ARG A 78 -3.01 6.78 -3.84
C ARG A 78 -1.52 6.94 -3.54
N PHE A 79 -0.88 7.88 -4.23
CA PHE A 79 0.55 8.15 -4.09
C PHE A 79 0.86 8.89 -2.79
N ARG A 80 -0.03 9.77 -2.33
CA ARG A 80 0.11 10.44 -1.03
C ARG A 80 0.02 9.43 0.12
N ASP A 81 -0.94 8.52 0.05
CA ASP A 81 -1.14 7.51 1.08
C ASP A 81 0.05 6.51 1.06
N LEU A 82 0.53 6.13 -0.13
CA LEU A 82 1.78 5.37 -0.29
C LEU A 82 3.01 6.07 0.31
N LEU A 83 3.12 7.40 0.12
CA LEU A 83 4.17 8.22 0.70
C LEU A 83 4.08 8.26 2.23
N ALA A 84 2.87 8.33 2.79
CA ALA A 84 2.65 8.34 4.23
C ALA A 84 2.99 6.99 4.90
N GLU A 85 2.83 5.88 4.18
CA GLU A 85 3.23 4.54 4.63
C GLU A 85 4.74 4.26 4.54
N THR A 86 5.50 5.12 3.87
CA THR A 86 6.93 4.89 3.60
C THR A 86 7.78 5.30 4.82
N GLU A 87 8.50 4.35 5.41
CA GLU A 87 9.36 4.62 6.57
C GLU A 87 10.73 5.22 6.18
N GLN A 88 11.12 5.09 4.91
CA GLN A 88 12.45 5.40 4.40
C GLN A 88 12.50 6.66 3.52
N LEU A 89 11.65 7.67 3.82
CA LEU A 89 11.54 8.91 3.02
C LEU A 89 12.88 9.63 2.78
N HIS A 90 13.76 9.65 3.78
CA HIS A 90 15.10 10.24 3.69
C HIS A 90 15.99 9.54 2.64
N LEU A 91 15.88 8.22 2.48
CA LEU A 91 16.60 7.46 1.45
C LEU A 91 16.05 7.75 0.06
N LEU A 92 14.73 7.84 -0.09
CA LEU A 92 14.09 8.27 -1.34
C LEU A 92 14.57 9.66 -1.76
N ARG A 93 14.55 10.62 -0.84
CA ARG A 93 15.01 12.00 -1.11
C ARG A 93 16.50 12.05 -1.44
N PHE A 94 17.33 11.26 -0.76
CA PHE A 94 18.74 11.17 -1.08
C PHE A 94 18.98 10.53 -2.45
N ALA A 95 18.23 9.48 -2.81
CA ALA A 95 18.29 8.88 -4.14
C ALA A 95 17.92 9.89 -5.23
N LEU A 96 16.86 10.68 -5.00
CA LEU A 96 16.44 11.73 -5.92
C LEU A 96 17.51 12.80 -6.14
N LEU A 97 18.30 13.16 -5.13
CA LEU A 97 19.41 14.12 -5.29
C LEU A 97 20.44 13.67 -6.35
N PHE A 98 20.61 12.37 -6.55
CA PHE A 98 21.67 11.82 -7.39
C PHE A 98 21.17 10.92 -8.53
N HIS A 99 19.86 10.72 -8.69
CA HIS A 99 19.31 9.78 -9.67
C HIS A 99 19.79 10.05 -11.11
N ASP A 100 19.95 11.33 -11.44
CA ASP A 100 20.38 11.82 -12.75
C ASP A 100 21.81 12.41 -12.77
N ALA A 101 22.58 12.26 -11.69
CA ALA A 101 23.94 12.82 -11.61
C ALA A 101 24.86 12.34 -12.74
N GLY A 102 24.63 11.12 -13.25
CA GLY A 102 25.37 10.54 -14.36
C GLY A 102 25.09 11.17 -15.73
N LYS A 103 24.09 12.05 -15.88
CA LYS A 103 23.81 12.74 -17.16
C LYS A 103 24.94 13.69 -17.57
N ALA A 104 25.82 14.07 -16.64
CA ALA A 104 27.03 14.84 -16.93
C ALA A 104 28.12 14.01 -17.65
N ALA A 105 28.06 12.67 -17.58
CA ALA A 105 29.05 11.82 -18.22
C ALA A 105 28.88 11.81 -19.75
N ARG A 106 30.02 11.83 -20.44
CA ARG A 106 30.09 11.88 -21.91
C ARG A 106 29.86 10.52 -22.58
N THR A 107 29.95 9.43 -21.83
CA THR A 107 29.89 8.05 -22.34
C THR A 107 29.33 7.10 -21.28
N GLY A 108 28.52 6.13 -21.69
CA GLY A 108 27.92 5.12 -20.80
C GLY A 108 26.44 5.39 -20.52
N SER A 109 25.79 4.48 -19.79
CA SER A 109 24.44 4.70 -19.30
C SER A 109 24.48 5.64 -18.09
N HIS A 110 23.64 6.67 -18.06
CA HIS A 110 23.65 7.64 -16.96
C HIS A 110 23.27 7.00 -15.63
N SER A 111 22.42 5.98 -15.62
CA SER A 111 22.06 5.28 -14.37
C SER A 111 23.29 4.62 -13.72
N ILE A 112 24.13 3.95 -14.51
CA ILE A 112 25.38 3.33 -14.01
C ILE A 112 26.31 4.38 -13.42
N GLU A 113 26.43 5.52 -14.09
CA GLU A 113 27.28 6.60 -13.61
C GLU A 113 26.69 7.29 -12.36
N SER A 114 25.38 7.52 -12.32
CA SER A 114 24.68 8.02 -11.14
C SER A 114 24.90 7.11 -9.92
N VAL A 115 24.82 5.79 -10.10
CA VAL A 115 25.13 4.79 -9.05
C VAL A 115 26.58 4.94 -8.59
N ARG A 116 27.53 5.06 -9.52
CA ARG A 116 28.95 5.23 -9.19
C ARG A 116 29.20 6.50 -8.37
N ILE A 117 28.60 7.62 -8.78
CA ILE A 117 28.69 8.92 -8.10
C ILE A 117 28.07 8.82 -6.70
N ALA A 118 26.83 8.35 -6.61
CA ALA A 118 26.11 8.24 -5.34
C ALA A 118 26.86 7.33 -4.34
N ASN A 119 27.44 6.22 -4.80
CA ASN A 119 28.23 5.33 -3.94
C ASN A 119 29.46 6.04 -3.36
N GLN A 120 30.16 6.86 -4.16
CA GLN A 120 31.30 7.65 -3.67
C GLN A 120 30.88 8.71 -2.65
N VAL A 121 29.77 9.40 -2.91
CA VAL A 121 29.21 10.39 -1.97
C VAL A 121 28.81 9.70 -0.67
N MET A 122 28.11 8.58 -0.72
CA MET A 122 27.66 7.85 0.47
C MET A 122 28.83 7.31 1.30
N ALA A 123 29.88 6.80 0.65
CA ALA A 123 31.10 6.40 1.34
C ALA A 123 31.77 7.59 2.07
N ARG A 124 31.77 8.78 1.47
CA ARG A 124 32.29 10.01 2.09
C ARG A 124 31.45 10.47 3.28
N LEU A 125 30.13 10.33 3.20
CA LEU A 125 29.19 10.71 4.26
C LEU A 125 29.14 9.71 5.43
N GLY A 126 29.58 8.47 5.20
CA GLY A 126 29.51 7.38 6.17
C GLY A 126 28.11 6.75 6.25
N VAL A 127 27.43 6.60 5.13
CA VAL A 127 26.10 5.95 5.07
C VAL A 127 26.24 4.45 5.38
N PRO A 128 25.41 3.88 6.27
CA PRO A 128 25.39 2.44 6.54
C PRO A 128 25.11 1.63 5.27
N ALA A 129 25.72 0.46 5.15
CA ALA A 129 25.59 -0.38 3.95
C ALA A 129 24.14 -0.73 3.59
N ALA A 130 23.29 -0.97 4.59
CA ALA A 130 21.87 -1.27 4.37
C ALA A 130 21.13 -0.09 3.69
N GLU A 131 21.31 1.12 4.20
CA GLU A 131 20.71 2.35 3.64
C GLU A 131 21.29 2.67 2.26
N ALA A 132 22.62 2.50 2.10
CA ALA A 132 23.29 2.70 0.83
C ALA A 132 22.76 1.76 -0.25
N ASN A 133 22.52 0.48 0.07
CA ASN A 133 21.96 -0.49 -0.87
C ASN A 133 20.59 -0.06 -1.40
N THR A 134 19.71 0.46 -0.54
CA THR A 134 18.40 0.99 -0.96
C THR A 134 18.56 2.20 -1.88
N VAL A 135 19.43 3.16 -1.55
CA VAL A 135 19.69 4.32 -2.42
C VAL A 135 20.23 3.88 -3.78
N LEU A 136 21.24 3.01 -3.81
CA LEU A 136 21.84 2.53 -5.06
C LEU A 136 20.83 1.75 -5.91
N PHE A 137 19.98 0.94 -5.27
CA PHE A 137 18.88 0.25 -5.93
C PHE A 137 17.94 1.25 -6.63
N LEU A 138 17.50 2.29 -5.92
CA LEU A 138 16.58 3.28 -6.47
C LEU A 138 17.19 4.03 -7.67
N ILE A 139 18.46 4.41 -7.57
CA ILE A 139 19.17 5.10 -8.65
C ILE A 139 19.42 4.15 -9.84
N ASP A 140 19.81 2.90 -9.61
CA ASP A 140 20.05 1.93 -10.69
C ASP A 140 18.77 1.67 -11.51
N ARG A 141 17.61 1.67 -10.83
CA ARG A 141 16.34 1.21 -11.39
C ARG A 141 15.33 2.33 -11.71
N HIS A 142 15.69 3.60 -11.53
CA HIS A 142 14.74 4.72 -11.59
C HIS A 142 13.89 4.79 -12.87
N LEU A 143 14.41 4.30 -14.00
CA LEU A 143 13.70 4.29 -15.28
C LEU A 143 12.81 3.05 -15.52
N GLU A 144 12.95 2.00 -14.72
CA GLU A 144 12.33 0.71 -15.04
C GLU A 144 10.80 0.78 -15.01
N LEU A 145 10.20 1.35 -13.98
CA LEU A 145 8.73 1.48 -13.93
C LEU A 145 8.22 2.39 -15.06
N SER A 146 8.92 3.48 -15.38
CA SER A 146 8.55 4.34 -16.51
C SER A 146 8.59 3.60 -17.86
N THR A 147 9.55 2.68 -18.02
CA THR A 147 9.69 1.82 -19.19
C THR A 147 8.56 0.80 -19.22
N VAL A 148 8.27 0.14 -18.10
CA VAL A 148 7.19 -0.84 -17.98
C VAL A 148 5.83 -0.23 -18.34
N MET A 149 5.52 0.98 -17.86
CA MET A 149 4.28 1.70 -18.14
C MET A 149 4.00 1.92 -19.63
N THR A 150 5.02 1.84 -20.49
CA THR A 150 4.90 2.16 -21.93
C THR A 150 5.22 0.98 -22.84
N SER A 151 5.92 -0.04 -22.35
CA SER A 151 6.50 -1.09 -23.18
C SER A 151 6.01 -2.50 -22.87
N ARG A 152 5.26 -2.69 -21.77
CA ARG A 152 4.76 -4.00 -21.35
C ARG A 152 3.25 -3.96 -21.16
N ASP A 153 2.62 -5.13 -21.35
CA ASP A 153 1.24 -5.32 -20.93
C ASP A 153 1.20 -5.50 -19.40
N LEU A 154 0.51 -4.60 -18.71
CA LEU A 154 0.39 -4.61 -17.25
C LEU A 154 -0.64 -5.63 -16.75
N GLU A 155 -1.43 -6.19 -17.65
CA GLU A 155 -2.37 -7.27 -17.36
C GLU A 155 -1.73 -8.67 -17.55
N ASP A 156 -0.52 -8.73 -18.12
CA ASP A 156 0.25 -9.97 -18.26
C ASP A 156 0.88 -10.36 -16.89
N PRO A 157 0.56 -11.56 -16.34
CA PRO A 157 1.16 -12.05 -15.10
C PRO A 157 2.69 -12.05 -15.13
N ASP A 158 3.31 -12.29 -16.29
CA ASP A 158 4.77 -12.29 -16.42
C ASP A 158 5.36 -10.89 -16.19
N THR A 159 4.60 -9.82 -16.51
CA THR A 159 5.01 -8.44 -16.20
C THR A 159 4.98 -8.19 -14.70
N GLY A 160 3.93 -8.62 -14.00
CA GLY A 160 3.86 -8.52 -12.54
C GLY A 160 5.03 -9.26 -11.88
N ALA A 161 5.27 -10.51 -12.29
CA ALA A 161 6.34 -11.34 -11.73
C ALA A 161 7.72 -10.73 -12.00
N TRP A 162 7.90 -10.16 -13.18
CA TRP A 162 9.10 -9.40 -13.52
C TRP A 162 9.28 -8.19 -12.60
N ILE A 163 8.24 -7.36 -12.39
CA ILE A 163 8.31 -6.19 -11.50
C ILE A 163 8.66 -6.62 -10.07
N ALA A 164 8.03 -7.66 -9.54
CA ALA A 164 8.28 -8.14 -8.19
C ALA A 164 9.71 -8.68 -8.03
N ALA A 165 10.17 -9.51 -8.97
CA ALA A 165 11.55 -9.99 -8.99
C ALA A 165 12.56 -8.85 -9.07
N ARG A 166 12.21 -7.78 -9.80
CA ARG A 166 13.10 -6.65 -10.01
C ARG A 166 13.15 -5.68 -8.84
N THR A 167 12.06 -5.55 -8.11
CA THR A 167 11.97 -4.71 -6.91
C THR A 167 12.42 -5.43 -5.65
N GLU A 168 12.42 -6.77 -5.64
CA GLU A 168 12.89 -7.66 -4.57
C GLU A 168 12.07 -7.59 -3.27
N THR A 169 11.65 -6.39 -2.85
CA THR A 169 10.84 -6.15 -1.66
C THR A 169 9.68 -5.21 -1.96
N LEU A 170 8.62 -5.31 -1.14
CA LEU A 170 7.50 -4.39 -1.22
C LEU A 170 7.93 -2.94 -0.97
N GLU A 171 8.83 -2.71 -0.01
CA GLU A 171 9.32 -1.36 0.31
C GLU A 171 10.07 -0.73 -0.88
N HIS A 172 10.93 -1.50 -1.55
CA HIS A 172 11.57 -1.05 -2.79
C HIS A 172 10.57 -0.74 -3.90
N LEU A 173 9.48 -1.53 -4.02
CA LEU A 173 8.41 -1.24 -4.96
C LEU A 173 7.68 0.08 -4.62
N LYS A 174 7.39 0.34 -3.34
CA LYS A 174 6.79 1.61 -2.89
C LYS A 174 7.70 2.80 -3.22
N LEU A 175 8.97 2.71 -2.80
CA LEU A 175 9.98 3.75 -3.01
C LEU A 175 10.22 4.03 -4.49
N LEU A 176 10.37 2.99 -5.32
CA LEU A 176 10.58 3.14 -6.76
C LEU A 176 9.36 3.75 -7.45
N THR A 177 8.15 3.38 -7.02
CA THR A 177 6.89 3.97 -7.52
C THR A 177 6.82 5.46 -7.22
N LEU A 178 7.15 5.87 -5.98
CA LEU A 178 7.18 7.29 -5.58
C LEU A 178 8.29 8.06 -6.31
N LEU A 179 9.46 7.45 -6.50
CA LEU A 179 10.55 8.01 -7.29
C LEU A 179 10.10 8.29 -8.72
N THR A 180 9.58 7.27 -9.41
CA THR A 180 9.09 7.40 -10.78
C THR A 180 7.94 8.42 -10.88
N TYR A 181 7.06 8.47 -9.88
CA TYR A 181 6.01 9.49 -9.84
C TYR A 181 6.60 10.90 -9.81
N ALA A 182 7.55 11.15 -8.91
CA ALA A 182 8.16 12.46 -8.72
C ALA A 182 8.97 12.88 -9.96
N ASP A 183 9.79 11.97 -10.49
CA ASP A 183 10.66 12.20 -11.66
C ASP A 183 9.83 12.61 -12.88
N ILE A 184 8.85 11.79 -13.28
CA ILE A 184 7.97 12.11 -14.43
C ILE A 184 7.25 13.44 -14.22
N SER A 185 6.75 13.71 -13.00
CA SER A 185 6.02 14.95 -12.70
C SER A 185 6.90 16.20 -12.78
N ALA A 186 8.20 16.06 -12.53
CA ALA A 186 9.17 17.15 -12.52
C ALA A 186 9.76 17.48 -13.90
N VAL A 187 9.46 16.69 -14.94
CA VAL A 187 9.88 16.97 -16.31
C VAL A 187 9.29 18.30 -16.83
N HIS A 188 7.97 18.49 -16.64
CA HIS A 188 7.23 19.74 -16.84
C HIS A 188 5.84 19.65 -16.15
N PRO A 189 5.12 20.78 -15.90
CA PRO A 189 3.88 20.78 -15.10
C PRO A 189 2.74 19.85 -15.55
N GLU A 190 2.72 19.48 -16.84
CA GLU A 190 1.70 18.62 -17.45
C GLU A 190 2.22 17.20 -17.77
N ALA A 191 3.45 16.88 -17.38
CA ALA A 191 4.10 15.63 -17.74
C ALA A 191 3.39 14.42 -17.11
N MET A 192 2.98 14.52 -15.85
CA MET A 192 2.25 13.46 -15.16
C MET A 192 0.75 13.53 -15.46
N THR A 193 0.36 13.02 -16.62
CA THR A 193 -1.05 12.95 -17.05
C THR A 193 -1.87 11.95 -16.22
N PRO A 194 -3.22 12.07 -16.17
CA PRO A 194 -4.07 11.06 -15.51
C PRO A 194 -3.82 9.63 -16.02
N TRP A 195 -3.60 9.48 -17.33
CA TRP A 195 -3.27 8.18 -17.91
C TRP A 195 -1.93 7.64 -17.39
N ARG A 196 -0.88 8.46 -17.30
CA ARG A 196 0.41 8.04 -16.74
C ARG A 196 0.30 7.67 -15.26
N ARG A 197 -0.49 8.41 -14.47
CA ARG A 197 -0.78 8.05 -13.08
C ARG A 197 -1.44 6.68 -12.97
N GLU A 198 -2.44 6.41 -13.80
CA GLU A 198 -3.13 5.12 -13.83
C GLU A 198 -2.19 3.99 -14.27
N GLN A 199 -1.34 4.18 -15.29
CA GLN A 199 -0.36 3.17 -15.70
C GLN A 199 0.67 2.88 -14.61
N LEU A 200 1.20 3.92 -13.95
CA LEU A 200 2.13 3.74 -12.84
C LEU A 200 1.48 2.99 -11.67
N TRP A 201 0.22 3.32 -11.37
CA TRP A 201 -0.53 2.62 -10.34
C TRP A 201 -0.80 1.15 -10.70
N ARG A 202 -1.11 0.85 -11.97
CA ARG A 202 -1.25 -0.52 -12.45
C ARG A 202 0.05 -1.30 -12.35
N ALA A 203 1.19 -0.70 -12.71
CA ALA A 203 2.51 -1.31 -12.53
C ALA A 203 2.81 -1.60 -11.05
N TYR A 204 2.53 -0.63 -10.17
CA TYR A 204 2.63 -0.82 -8.73
C TYR A 204 1.75 -1.99 -8.27
N ARG A 205 0.47 -2.03 -8.65
CA ARG A 205 -0.46 -3.11 -8.27
C ARG A 205 -0.02 -4.47 -8.79
N ALA A 206 0.48 -4.56 -10.03
CA ALA A 206 0.97 -5.81 -10.60
C ALA A 206 2.15 -6.37 -9.79
N GLY A 207 3.17 -5.55 -9.51
CA GLY A 207 4.30 -5.96 -8.68
C GLY A 207 3.89 -6.25 -7.23
N TRP A 208 2.96 -5.46 -6.70
CA TRP A 208 2.45 -5.63 -5.34
C TRP A 208 1.70 -6.95 -5.19
N ARG A 209 0.87 -7.34 -6.16
CA ARG A 209 0.13 -8.61 -6.16
C ARG A 209 1.07 -9.78 -6.04
N GLU A 210 2.12 -9.79 -6.85
CA GLU A 210 3.14 -10.83 -6.85
C GLU A 210 3.93 -10.89 -5.54
N HIS A 211 4.36 -9.73 -5.02
CA HIS A 211 4.97 -9.64 -3.69
C HIS A 211 4.05 -10.18 -2.60
N THR A 212 2.76 -9.88 -2.64
CA THR A 212 1.79 -10.36 -1.65
C THR A 212 1.44 -11.84 -1.82
N ALA A 213 1.48 -12.36 -3.05
CA ALA A 213 1.13 -13.74 -3.33
C ALA A 213 2.20 -14.73 -2.86
N ALA A 214 3.48 -14.37 -3.04
CA ALA A 214 4.60 -15.11 -2.47
C ALA A 214 4.51 -15.19 -0.92
N LEU A 215 3.89 -14.20 -0.28
CA LEU A 215 3.74 -14.12 1.18
C LEU A 215 2.51 -14.84 1.75
N GLY A 216 1.54 -15.22 0.90
CA GLY A 216 0.36 -15.98 1.30
C GLY A 216 0.62 -17.48 1.44
N ASP A 217 1.62 -17.99 0.70
CA ASP A 217 1.99 -19.41 0.71
C ASP A 217 2.89 -19.78 1.89
N GLU A 218 3.75 -18.87 2.35
CA GLU A 218 4.61 -19.10 3.51
C GLU A 218 3.88 -18.80 4.82
N ARG A 219 3.92 -19.75 5.75
CA ARG A 219 3.23 -19.67 7.05
C ARG A 219 4.26 -19.58 8.18
N ILE A 220 3.94 -18.82 9.23
CA ILE A 220 4.78 -18.69 10.43
C ILE A 220 4.82 -20.05 11.13
N VAL A 221 5.96 -20.72 11.09
CA VAL A 221 6.20 -21.99 11.81
C VAL A 221 6.73 -21.71 13.23
N THR A 222 7.60 -20.70 13.37
CA THR A 222 8.13 -20.27 14.66
C THR A 222 7.74 -18.80 14.87
N PRO A 223 6.83 -18.52 15.81
CA PRO A 223 6.35 -17.17 16.02
C PRO A 223 7.45 -16.26 16.58
N PRO A 224 7.48 -14.97 16.22
CA PRO A 224 8.37 -13.99 16.83
C PRO A 224 8.14 -13.91 18.35
N ALA A 225 9.19 -13.57 19.10
CA ALA A 225 9.17 -13.58 20.56
C ALA A 225 7.99 -12.76 21.13
N GLY A 226 7.27 -13.33 22.10
CA GLY A 226 6.13 -12.68 22.78
C GLY A 226 4.75 -13.17 22.35
N GLY A 227 4.59 -13.73 21.14
CA GLY A 227 3.25 -14.05 20.61
C GLY A 227 2.62 -15.39 21.01
N GLY A 228 3.36 -16.23 21.73
CA GLY A 228 2.99 -17.63 21.94
C GLY A 228 2.75 -18.38 20.62
N GLY A 229 2.22 -19.60 20.70
CA GLY A 229 1.84 -20.39 19.51
C GLY A 229 0.60 -19.90 18.76
N PHE A 230 0.10 -18.68 19.03
CA PHE A 230 -1.12 -18.16 18.37
C PHE A 230 -0.86 -17.74 16.92
N LEU A 231 0.28 -17.07 16.68
CA LEU A 231 0.68 -16.64 15.34
C LEU A 231 1.17 -17.81 14.47
N GLU A 232 1.26 -19.03 15.03
CA GLU A 232 1.63 -20.23 14.28
C GLU A 232 0.57 -20.54 13.21
N GLY A 233 0.98 -20.61 11.94
CA GLY A 233 0.06 -20.78 10.81
C GLY A 233 -0.51 -19.47 10.25
N PHE A 234 -0.17 -18.31 10.82
CA PHE A 234 -0.45 -17.05 10.13
C PHE A 234 0.43 -16.95 8.87
N PRO A 235 -0.04 -16.28 7.80
CA PRO A 235 0.81 -15.90 6.68
C PRO A 235 2.03 -15.09 7.14
N ILE A 236 3.23 -15.35 6.59
CA ILE A 236 4.46 -14.61 6.95
C ILE A 236 4.31 -13.11 6.74
N ARG A 237 3.45 -12.66 5.81
CA ARG A 237 3.13 -11.23 5.64
C ARG A 237 2.74 -10.55 6.95
N TYR A 238 2.04 -11.21 7.87
CA TYR A 238 1.68 -10.61 9.16
C TYR A 238 2.92 -10.05 9.87
N ALA A 239 4.02 -10.80 9.87
CA ALA A 239 5.27 -10.39 10.49
C ALA A 239 6.04 -9.30 9.70
N ARG A 240 5.71 -9.09 8.41
CA ARG A 240 6.38 -8.11 7.54
C ARG A 240 5.62 -6.79 7.41
N THR A 241 4.30 -6.80 7.57
CA THR A 241 3.43 -5.62 7.34
C THR A 241 3.00 -4.91 8.61
N HIS A 242 3.37 -5.42 9.78
CA HIS A 242 3.05 -4.82 11.07
C HIS A 242 4.33 -4.38 11.77
N THR A 243 4.29 -3.19 12.37
CA THR A 243 5.34 -2.69 13.24
C THR A 243 5.39 -3.50 14.54
N ALA A 244 6.52 -3.45 15.26
CA ALA A 244 6.64 -4.09 16.56
C ALA A 244 5.59 -3.60 17.58
N GLU A 245 5.20 -2.32 17.49
CA GLU A 245 4.17 -1.73 18.35
C GLU A 245 2.78 -2.27 18.02
N GLU A 246 2.41 -2.37 16.74
CA GLU A 246 1.15 -2.97 16.31
C GLU A 246 1.08 -4.45 16.69
N MET A 247 2.16 -5.19 16.46
CA MET A 247 2.24 -6.58 16.90
C MET A 247 2.03 -6.70 18.40
N GLN A 248 2.67 -5.86 19.23
CA GLN A 248 2.46 -5.93 20.67
C GLN A 248 1.00 -5.69 21.07
N ARG A 249 0.31 -4.71 20.46
CA ARG A 249 -1.11 -4.47 20.72
C ARG A 249 -1.97 -5.68 20.34
N HIS A 250 -1.65 -6.34 19.22
CA HIS A 250 -2.31 -7.58 18.83
C HIS A 250 -2.10 -8.68 19.86
N LEU A 251 -0.88 -8.82 20.41
CA LEU A 251 -0.59 -9.80 21.46
C LEU A 251 -1.38 -9.53 22.74
N ASP A 252 -1.47 -8.26 23.16
CA ASP A 252 -2.27 -7.87 24.32
C ASP A 252 -3.77 -8.16 24.10
N LEU A 253 -4.24 -8.06 22.86
CA LEU A 253 -5.61 -8.40 22.50
C LEU A 253 -5.84 -9.92 22.47
N ILE A 254 -4.86 -10.70 22.00
CA ILE A 254 -4.88 -12.17 22.02
C ILE A 254 -4.95 -12.69 23.47
N GLU A 255 -4.18 -12.13 24.40
CA GLU A 255 -4.26 -12.50 25.81
C GLU A 255 -5.64 -12.20 26.41
N ARG A 256 -6.26 -11.07 26.04
CA ARG A 256 -7.65 -10.77 26.40
C ARG A 256 -8.59 -11.83 25.84
N TYR A 257 -8.48 -12.17 24.55
CA TYR A 257 -9.31 -13.19 23.90
C TYR A 257 -9.24 -14.55 24.64
N ARG A 258 -8.06 -14.98 25.09
CA ARG A 258 -7.91 -16.23 25.87
C ARG A 258 -8.76 -16.28 27.14
N SER A 259 -9.10 -15.12 27.71
CA SER A 259 -9.92 -15.03 28.93
C SER A 259 -11.43 -14.96 28.66
N VAL A 260 -11.86 -14.36 27.55
CA VAL A 260 -13.28 -14.02 27.29
C VAL A 260 -13.88 -14.67 26.04
N GLY A 261 -13.06 -15.29 25.18
CA GLY A 261 -13.48 -16.00 23.97
C GLY A 261 -13.78 -15.12 22.75
N VAL A 262 -13.90 -13.80 22.92
CA VAL A 262 -13.92 -12.78 21.85
C VAL A 262 -13.25 -11.54 22.39
N ALA A 263 -12.31 -10.97 21.64
CA ALA A 263 -11.73 -9.68 22.00
C ALA A 263 -11.79 -8.71 20.82
N VAL A 264 -12.22 -7.49 21.11
CA VAL A 264 -12.36 -6.43 20.13
C VAL A 264 -11.61 -5.22 20.65
N ASP A 265 -10.84 -4.56 19.79
CA ASP A 265 -10.21 -3.27 20.05
C ASP A 265 -10.63 -2.22 19.04
N LEU A 266 -10.84 -0.98 19.49
CA LEU A 266 -11.13 0.17 18.63
C LEU A 266 -10.19 1.30 19.02
N VAL A 267 -9.38 1.72 18.07
CA VAL A 267 -8.40 2.80 18.25
C VAL A 267 -8.64 3.88 17.20
N ARG A 268 -8.60 5.15 17.62
CA ARG A 268 -8.67 6.29 16.70
C ARG A 268 -7.26 6.84 16.45
N THR A 269 -6.88 6.93 15.18
CA THR A 269 -5.62 7.55 14.74
C THR A 269 -5.95 8.67 13.75
N ALA A 270 -5.65 9.92 14.14
CA ALA A 270 -6.08 11.11 13.40
C ALA A 270 -7.60 11.12 13.12
N SER A 271 -8.01 11.04 11.86
CA SER A 271 -9.43 11.03 11.43
C SER A 271 -9.99 9.63 11.16
N LEU A 272 -9.19 8.58 11.33
CA LEU A 272 -9.55 7.20 11.02
C LEU A 272 -9.68 6.36 12.29
N TRP A 273 -10.48 5.31 12.19
CA TRP A 273 -10.66 4.30 13.22
C TRP A 273 -10.11 2.98 12.75
N THR A 274 -9.43 2.26 13.65
CA THR A 274 -8.96 0.89 13.45
C THR A 274 -9.72 -0.01 14.41
N LEU A 275 -10.49 -0.95 13.86
CA LEU A 275 -11.10 -2.06 14.57
C LEU A 275 -10.21 -3.29 14.42
N THR A 276 -9.79 -3.90 15.52
CA THR A 276 -9.10 -5.20 15.52
C THR A 276 -9.93 -6.23 16.27
N VAL A 277 -10.13 -7.41 15.70
CA VAL A 277 -10.98 -8.48 16.24
C VAL A 277 -10.18 -9.76 16.34
N VAL A 278 -10.22 -10.40 17.51
CA VAL A 278 -9.68 -11.75 17.76
C VAL A 278 -10.82 -12.66 18.23
N GLY A 279 -10.95 -13.83 17.61
CA GLY A 279 -12.03 -14.77 17.90
C GLY A 279 -11.84 -16.12 17.22
N ALA A 280 -12.73 -17.07 17.53
CA ALA A 280 -12.81 -18.33 16.81
C ALA A 280 -13.40 -18.11 15.41
N ASP A 281 -12.75 -18.67 14.40
CA ASP A 281 -13.19 -18.59 13.02
C ASP A 281 -14.50 -19.36 12.80
N ARG A 282 -15.32 -18.86 11.89
CA ARG A 282 -16.53 -19.54 11.43
C ARG A 282 -16.89 -19.08 10.01
N PRO A 283 -17.57 -19.93 9.22
CA PRO A 283 -18.00 -19.56 7.88
C PRO A 283 -18.74 -18.21 7.86
N GLY A 284 -18.24 -17.28 7.03
CA GLY A 284 -18.82 -15.95 6.85
C GLY A 284 -18.57 -14.97 8.01
N LEU A 285 -17.61 -15.23 8.91
CA LEU A 285 -17.27 -14.30 9.99
C LEU A 285 -16.78 -12.94 9.45
N PHE A 286 -15.81 -12.94 8.54
CA PHE A 286 -15.29 -11.71 7.93
C PHE A 286 -16.41 -10.88 7.27
N ALA A 287 -17.28 -11.55 6.51
CA ALA A 287 -18.47 -10.91 5.94
C ALA A 287 -19.37 -10.33 7.02
N SER A 288 -19.61 -11.07 8.11
CA SER A 288 -20.43 -10.58 9.22
C SER A 288 -19.84 -9.31 9.87
N LEU A 289 -18.51 -9.25 10.03
CA LEU A 289 -17.80 -8.07 10.56
C LEU A 289 -17.92 -6.86 9.62
N ALA A 290 -17.66 -7.05 8.32
CA ALA A 290 -17.85 -6.01 7.31
C ALA A 290 -19.31 -5.50 7.30
N GLY A 291 -20.28 -6.40 7.47
CA GLY A 291 -21.70 -6.07 7.56
C GLY A 291 -22.06 -5.29 8.82
N ALA A 292 -21.42 -5.56 9.97
CA ALA A 292 -21.64 -4.81 11.21
C ALA A 292 -21.14 -3.36 11.10
N LEU A 293 -19.96 -3.15 10.51
CA LEU A 293 -19.42 -1.82 10.21
C LEU A 293 -20.31 -1.08 9.20
N ALA A 294 -20.70 -1.75 8.13
CA ALA A 294 -21.60 -1.18 7.13
C ALA A 294 -22.99 -0.85 7.72
N ALA A 295 -23.53 -1.66 8.63
CA ALA A 295 -24.79 -1.35 9.31
C ALA A 295 -24.68 -0.12 10.22
N SER A 296 -23.49 0.11 10.79
CA SER A 296 -23.17 1.27 11.61
C SER A 296 -22.79 2.52 10.78
N ALA A 297 -23.01 2.49 9.46
CA ALA A 297 -22.67 3.56 8.51
C ALA A 297 -21.18 3.94 8.45
N MET A 298 -20.29 3.04 8.87
CA MET A 298 -18.86 3.21 8.74
C MET A 298 -18.40 2.94 7.30
N ASN A 299 -17.41 3.69 6.84
CA ASN A 299 -16.83 3.53 5.51
C ASN A 299 -15.48 2.82 5.59
N ILE A 300 -15.42 1.54 5.23
CA ILE A 300 -14.20 0.73 5.30
C ILE A 300 -13.24 1.20 4.19
N LEU A 301 -12.02 1.56 4.59
CA LEU A 301 -10.97 2.02 3.67
C LEU A 301 -9.92 0.95 3.43
N LYS A 302 -9.60 0.19 4.47
CA LYS A 302 -8.65 -0.93 4.44
C LYS A 302 -9.14 -2.04 5.35
N ALA A 303 -8.93 -3.29 4.94
CA ALA A 303 -9.15 -4.44 5.80
C ALA A 303 -8.10 -5.51 5.53
N GLU A 304 -7.71 -6.22 6.59
CA GLU A 304 -6.81 -7.36 6.58
C GLU A 304 -7.42 -8.47 7.44
N ALA A 305 -7.33 -9.71 6.96
CA ALA A 305 -7.79 -10.89 7.67
C ALA A 305 -6.66 -11.91 7.76
N PHE A 306 -6.53 -12.54 8.91
CA PHE A 306 -5.55 -13.58 9.19
C PHE A 306 -6.20 -14.70 9.99
N SER A 307 -5.92 -15.94 9.62
CA SER A 307 -6.31 -17.13 10.38
C SER A 307 -5.09 -17.98 10.71
N ASN A 308 -5.10 -18.61 11.89
CA ASN A 308 -4.10 -19.61 12.28
C ASN A 308 -4.58 -21.04 11.99
N ASN A 309 -3.68 -22.00 12.15
CA ASN A 309 -3.97 -23.43 11.98
C ASN A 309 -4.92 -24.00 13.05
N ARG A 310 -5.28 -23.21 14.07
CA ARG A 310 -6.20 -23.61 15.16
C ARG A 310 -7.63 -23.11 14.92
N GLY A 311 -7.88 -22.43 13.81
CA GLY A 311 -9.19 -21.86 13.50
C GLY A 311 -9.50 -20.62 14.35
N GLU A 312 -8.49 -19.79 14.63
CA GLU A 312 -8.64 -18.50 15.30
C GLU A 312 -8.23 -17.39 14.34
N ILE A 313 -8.95 -16.28 14.38
CA ILE A 313 -8.74 -15.13 13.50
C ILE A 313 -8.11 -13.94 14.22
N LEU A 314 -7.42 -13.12 13.43
CA LEU A 314 -7.11 -11.73 13.75
C LEU A 314 -7.44 -10.89 12.52
N ASP A 315 -8.55 -10.15 12.61
CA ASP A 315 -9.02 -9.30 11.52
C ASP A 315 -8.91 -7.83 11.92
N THR A 316 -8.40 -7.00 11.01
CA THR A 316 -8.24 -5.56 11.20
C THR A 316 -8.99 -4.80 10.11
N PHE A 317 -9.77 -3.79 10.50
CA PHE A 317 -10.49 -2.89 9.61
C PHE A 317 -10.15 -1.44 9.93
N VAL A 318 -9.62 -0.71 8.96
CA VAL A 318 -9.46 0.75 9.02
C VAL A 318 -10.63 1.39 8.30
N PHE A 319 -11.34 2.29 8.97
CA PHE A 319 -12.54 2.91 8.43
C PHE A 319 -12.66 4.39 8.80
N ALA A 320 -13.37 5.13 7.96
CA ALA A 320 -13.81 6.49 8.24
C ALA A 320 -15.21 6.49 8.87
N ASP A 321 -15.46 7.49 9.72
CA ASP A 321 -16.77 7.80 10.28
C ASP A 321 -17.31 9.07 9.60
N PRO A 322 -17.94 8.95 8.41
CA PRO A 322 -18.32 10.10 7.59
C PRO A 322 -19.35 11.00 8.28
N THR A 323 -20.17 10.42 9.15
CA THR A 323 -21.19 11.13 9.93
C THR A 323 -20.68 11.69 11.25
N ARG A 324 -19.42 11.40 11.60
CA ARG A 324 -18.82 11.72 12.90
C ARG A 324 -19.63 11.17 14.08
N THR A 325 -20.32 10.05 13.89
CA THR A 325 -21.17 9.43 14.92
C THR A 325 -20.36 8.96 16.13
N LEU A 326 -19.24 8.25 15.90
CA LEU A 326 -18.35 7.77 16.96
C LEU A 326 -17.57 8.92 17.61
N GLU A 327 -17.16 9.90 16.79
CA GLU A 327 -16.40 11.06 17.29
C GLU A 327 -17.26 11.95 18.19
N LEU A 328 -18.53 12.18 17.82
CA LEU A 328 -19.43 13.06 18.56
C LEU A 328 -20.15 12.35 19.71
N ASN A 329 -20.20 11.01 19.72
CA ASN A 329 -20.92 10.23 20.73
C ASN A 329 -20.03 9.08 21.26
N PRO A 330 -19.29 9.29 22.37
CA PRO A 330 -18.41 8.26 22.93
C PRO A 330 -19.12 6.95 23.31
N GLU A 331 -20.40 6.99 23.66
CA GLU A 331 -21.21 5.79 23.93
C GLU A 331 -21.38 4.90 22.68
N GLU A 332 -21.38 5.49 21.49
CA GLU A 332 -21.51 4.75 20.23
C GLU A 332 -20.26 3.92 19.90
N VAL A 333 -19.09 4.31 20.43
CA VAL A 333 -17.87 3.49 20.33
C VAL A 333 -18.08 2.16 21.05
N GLU A 334 -18.67 2.21 22.25
CA GLU A 334 -18.92 1.02 23.06
C GLU A 334 -20.12 0.22 22.56
N ASN A 335 -21.12 0.87 21.95
CA ASN A 335 -22.21 0.19 21.26
C ASN A 335 -21.71 -0.56 20.02
N LEU A 336 -20.80 0.03 19.24
CA LEU A 336 -20.16 -0.63 18.10
C LEU A 336 -19.32 -1.82 18.56
N ARG A 337 -18.50 -1.66 19.62
CA ARG A 337 -17.73 -2.75 20.21
C ARG A 337 -18.63 -3.94 20.59
N ARG A 338 -19.68 -3.68 21.38
CA ARG A 338 -20.64 -4.72 21.79
C ARG A 338 -21.37 -5.36 20.61
N THR A 339 -21.70 -4.59 19.58
CA THR A 339 -22.32 -5.10 18.35
C THR A 339 -21.38 -6.07 17.64
N VAL A 340 -20.10 -5.70 17.48
CA VAL A 340 -19.08 -6.56 16.89
C VAL A 340 -18.89 -7.83 17.72
N GLU A 341 -18.77 -7.73 19.04
CA GLU A 341 -18.65 -8.89 19.93
C GLU A 341 -19.84 -9.86 19.79
N GLN A 342 -21.07 -9.34 19.72
CA GLN A 342 -22.27 -10.14 19.51
C GLN A 342 -22.29 -10.80 18.12
N VAL A 343 -21.78 -10.13 17.09
CA VAL A 343 -21.65 -10.66 15.74
C VAL A 343 -20.62 -11.79 15.70
N VAL A 344 -19.44 -11.60 16.31
CA VAL A 344 -18.41 -12.65 16.39
C VAL A 344 -18.96 -13.87 17.13
N ALA A 345 -19.62 -13.65 18.27
CA ALA A 345 -20.26 -14.69 19.06
C ALA A 345 -21.49 -15.35 18.40
N GLY A 346 -21.89 -14.93 17.19
CA GLY A 346 -23.04 -15.47 16.45
C GLY A 346 -24.40 -15.13 17.06
N LYS A 347 -24.45 -14.24 18.06
CA LYS A 347 -25.68 -13.81 18.75
C LYS A 347 -26.46 -12.78 17.93
N LEU A 348 -25.77 -12.07 17.03
CA LEU A 348 -26.35 -11.04 16.18
C LEU A 348 -25.97 -11.28 14.71
N SER A 349 -26.96 -11.16 13.82
CA SER A 349 -26.79 -11.38 12.39
C SER A 349 -26.56 -10.06 11.66
N ALA A 350 -25.45 -9.98 10.91
CA ALA A 350 -25.13 -8.83 10.06
C ALA A 350 -26.20 -8.57 9.00
N GLU A 351 -26.79 -9.63 8.42
CA GLU A 351 -27.90 -9.51 7.47
C GLU A 351 -29.10 -8.80 8.09
N LYS A 352 -29.47 -9.14 9.33
CA LYS A 352 -30.56 -8.48 10.06
C LYS A 352 -30.24 -7.01 10.39
N LEU A 353 -28.97 -6.70 10.66
CA LEU A 353 -28.54 -5.32 10.90
C LEU A 353 -28.64 -4.48 9.62
N LEU A 354 -28.18 -5.03 8.49
CA LEU A 354 -28.22 -4.36 7.19
C LEU A 354 -29.65 -4.21 6.64
N ALA A 355 -30.54 -5.19 6.88
CA ALA A 355 -31.94 -5.11 6.47
C ALA A 355 -32.69 -3.91 7.08
N ARG A 356 -32.22 -3.38 8.21
CA ARG A 356 -32.78 -2.20 8.88
C ARG A 356 -32.29 -0.88 8.27
N ARG A 357 -31.31 -0.92 7.36
CA ARG A 357 -30.72 0.28 6.76
C ARG A 357 -31.51 0.68 5.50
N PRO A 358 -31.80 1.98 5.30
CA PRO A 358 -32.29 2.48 4.02
C PRO A 358 -31.28 2.15 2.91
N ARG A 359 -31.73 1.60 1.78
CA ARG A 359 -30.85 1.34 0.62
C ARG A 359 -30.19 2.66 0.20
N PRO A 360 -28.86 2.69 -0.01
CA PRO A 360 -28.19 3.89 -0.50
C PRO A 360 -28.82 4.34 -1.82
N ARG A 361 -29.05 5.65 -1.96
CA ARG A 361 -29.42 6.23 -3.25
C ARG A 361 -28.20 6.09 -4.17
N ARG A 362 -28.35 5.43 -5.32
CA ARG A 362 -27.31 5.39 -6.35
C ARG A 362 -26.90 6.83 -6.71
N PRO A 363 -25.60 7.17 -6.75
CA PRO A 363 -25.16 8.50 -7.13
C PRO A 363 -25.73 8.90 -8.50
N ALA A 364 -26.26 10.12 -8.58
CA ALA A 364 -26.68 10.71 -9.83
C ALA A 364 -25.44 11.29 -10.52
N SER A 365 -24.80 10.48 -11.37
CA SER A 365 -23.68 10.84 -12.24
C SER A 365 -22.30 11.08 -11.60
N SER A 366 -21.39 10.17 -11.91
CA SER A 366 -20.05 10.43 -12.44
C SER A 366 -19.70 9.19 -13.29
N ALA A 367 -18.70 9.27 -14.18
CA ALA A 367 -18.38 8.24 -15.18
C ALA A 367 -18.54 6.81 -14.62
N ARG A 368 -19.48 6.02 -15.18
CA ARG A 368 -19.76 4.65 -14.73
C ARG A 368 -18.46 3.86 -14.81
N ILE A 369 -17.89 3.50 -13.66
CA ILE A 369 -16.82 2.52 -13.60
C ILE A 369 -17.41 1.23 -14.14
N ASN A 370 -16.83 0.66 -15.19
CA ASN A 370 -17.22 -0.67 -15.65
C ASN A 370 -16.70 -1.66 -14.61
N PRO A 371 -17.59 -2.34 -13.87
CA PRO A 371 -17.15 -3.28 -12.86
C PRO A 371 -16.40 -4.44 -13.54
N ALA A 372 -15.31 -4.86 -12.93
CA ALA A 372 -14.49 -5.96 -13.40
C ALA A 372 -14.17 -6.90 -12.25
N VAL A 373 -14.27 -8.20 -12.52
CA VAL A 373 -13.83 -9.26 -11.62
C VAL A 373 -12.82 -10.12 -12.39
N THR A 374 -11.59 -10.11 -11.90
CA THR A 374 -10.46 -10.86 -12.45
C THR A 374 -10.15 -12.01 -11.49
N VAL A 375 -10.05 -13.22 -12.02
CA VAL A 375 -9.72 -14.42 -11.26
C VAL A 375 -8.42 -14.99 -11.79
N ASP A 376 -7.43 -15.16 -10.92
CA ASP A 376 -6.09 -15.60 -11.27
C ASP A 376 -5.64 -16.78 -10.37
N ARG A 377 -5.19 -17.85 -11.00
CA ARG A 377 -4.69 -19.07 -10.35
C ARG A 377 -3.17 -19.20 -10.41
N SER A 378 -2.50 -18.37 -11.20
CA SER A 378 -1.06 -18.47 -11.44
C SER A 378 -0.25 -17.84 -10.31
N VAL A 379 -0.82 -16.82 -9.67
CA VAL A 379 -0.15 -15.91 -8.72
C VAL A 379 0.21 -16.56 -7.37
N SER A 380 -0.65 -17.42 -6.80
CA SER A 380 -0.37 -18.17 -5.55
C SER A 380 -0.35 -19.68 -5.83
N ARG A 381 0.42 -20.48 -5.09
CA ARG A 381 0.37 -21.96 -5.20
C ARG A 381 -0.82 -22.56 -4.48
N SER A 382 -1.28 -21.93 -3.39
CA SER A 382 -2.29 -22.49 -2.49
C SER A 382 -3.69 -21.90 -2.64
N ALA A 383 -3.81 -20.65 -3.10
CA ALA A 383 -5.08 -19.92 -3.21
C ALA A 383 -5.36 -19.39 -4.62
N THR A 384 -6.63 -19.17 -4.94
CA THR A 384 -7.07 -18.43 -6.13
C THR A 384 -7.19 -16.96 -5.77
N LEU A 385 -6.55 -16.07 -6.53
CA LEU A 385 -6.65 -14.63 -6.35
C LEU A 385 -7.88 -14.11 -7.10
N ILE A 386 -8.73 -13.37 -6.41
CA ILE A 386 -9.89 -12.67 -6.98
C ILE A 386 -9.69 -11.18 -6.75
N GLU A 387 -9.63 -10.43 -7.84
CA GLU A 387 -9.60 -8.97 -7.82
C GLU A 387 -10.96 -8.43 -8.28
N VAL A 388 -11.47 -7.48 -7.51
CA VAL A 388 -12.71 -6.77 -7.81
C VAL A 388 -12.40 -5.29 -7.97
N VAL A 389 -12.79 -4.75 -9.12
CA VAL A 389 -12.75 -3.33 -9.42
C VAL A 389 -14.17 -2.85 -9.65
N ALA A 390 -14.66 -1.94 -8.81
CA ALA A 390 -16.04 -1.47 -8.89
C ALA A 390 -16.20 -0.04 -8.38
N GLU A 391 -17.39 0.54 -8.57
CA GLU A 391 -17.77 1.76 -7.84
C GLU A 391 -17.99 1.41 -6.37
N ASP A 392 -17.27 2.10 -5.48
CA ASP A 392 -17.42 1.94 -4.05
C ASP A 392 -18.80 2.44 -3.60
N ARG A 393 -19.41 1.67 -2.71
CA ARG A 393 -20.73 1.96 -2.15
C ARG A 393 -20.86 1.37 -0.76
N PRO A 394 -21.69 1.97 0.11
CA PRO A 394 -21.95 1.41 1.42
C PRO A 394 -22.40 -0.06 1.34
N GLY A 395 -21.70 -0.93 2.06
CA GLY A 395 -21.98 -2.37 2.10
C GLY A 395 -21.36 -3.19 0.96
N LEU A 396 -20.58 -2.60 0.04
CA LEU A 396 -19.93 -3.33 -1.05
C LEU A 396 -19.09 -4.51 -0.52
N LEU A 397 -18.19 -4.26 0.44
CA LEU A 397 -17.35 -5.30 1.01
C LEU A 397 -18.17 -6.45 1.63
N TYR A 398 -19.28 -6.14 2.30
CA TYR A 398 -20.21 -7.16 2.81
C TYR A 398 -20.79 -8.00 1.68
N ASP A 399 -21.28 -7.37 0.61
CA ASP A 399 -21.89 -8.09 -0.50
C ASP A 399 -20.88 -9.02 -1.20
N LEU A 400 -19.65 -8.53 -1.45
CA LEU A 400 -18.57 -9.32 -2.05
C LEU A 400 -18.19 -10.52 -1.18
N THR A 401 -17.91 -10.28 0.10
CA THR A 401 -17.47 -11.33 1.04
C THR A 401 -18.59 -12.32 1.38
N ASN A 402 -19.85 -11.89 1.35
CA ASN A 402 -21.02 -12.76 1.51
C ASN A 402 -21.24 -13.67 0.28
N VAL A 403 -20.97 -13.18 -0.94
CA VAL A 403 -20.95 -14.03 -2.15
C VAL A 403 -19.88 -15.12 -2.01
N LEU A 404 -18.66 -14.77 -1.58
CA LEU A 404 -17.60 -15.75 -1.34
C LEU A 404 -18.03 -16.77 -0.27
N ALA A 405 -18.50 -16.31 0.89
CA ALA A 405 -18.92 -17.19 1.99
C ALA A 405 -20.06 -18.15 1.58
N ARG A 406 -21.06 -17.70 0.83
CA ARG A 406 -22.18 -18.53 0.34
C ARG A 406 -21.75 -19.61 -0.64
N ASN A 407 -20.65 -19.39 -1.34
CA ASN A 407 -20.03 -20.37 -2.24
C ASN A 407 -19.05 -21.30 -1.53
N GLY A 408 -19.01 -21.30 -0.19
CA GLY A 408 -18.13 -22.16 0.60
C GLY A 408 -16.65 -21.78 0.49
N CYS A 409 -16.38 -20.55 0.05
CA CYS A 409 -15.03 -20.05 -0.09
C CYS A 409 -14.51 -19.52 1.25
N ASN A 410 -13.26 -19.85 1.58
CA ASN A 410 -12.51 -19.29 2.68
C ASN A 410 -11.62 -18.14 2.19
N ILE A 411 -11.54 -17.06 2.96
CA ILE A 411 -10.69 -15.92 2.66
C ILE A 411 -9.40 -16.09 3.48
N GLU A 412 -8.31 -16.43 2.82
CA GLU A 412 -6.99 -16.60 3.46
C GLU A 412 -6.31 -15.24 3.69
N VAL A 413 -6.46 -14.37 2.71
CA VAL A 413 -5.90 -13.02 2.71
C VAL A 413 -6.90 -12.12 2.01
N VAL A 414 -7.17 -10.97 2.62
CA VAL A 414 -7.95 -9.89 2.02
C VAL A 414 -7.16 -8.60 2.14
N LEU A 415 -7.19 -7.82 1.06
CA LEU A 415 -6.66 -6.47 0.99
C LEU A 415 -7.69 -5.61 0.29
N ILE A 416 -8.23 -4.66 1.05
CA ILE A 416 -9.24 -3.72 0.58
C ILE A 416 -8.56 -2.37 0.45
N ASP A 417 -8.77 -1.71 -0.68
CA ASP A 417 -8.34 -0.34 -0.91
C ASP A 417 -9.46 0.41 -1.64
N THR A 418 -9.74 1.64 -1.20
CA THR A 418 -10.85 2.45 -1.71
C THR A 418 -10.36 3.84 -2.08
N GLU A 419 -10.60 4.22 -3.33
CA GLU A 419 -10.04 5.43 -3.89
C GLU A 419 -11.03 6.17 -4.80
N ALA A 420 -11.34 7.42 -4.46
CA ALA A 420 -12.17 8.31 -5.30
C ALA A 420 -13.49 7.65 -5.80
N HIS A 421 -14.16 6.91 -4.92
CA HIS A 421 -15.36 6.10 -5.21
C HIS A 421 -15.12 4.84 -6.06
N LYS A 422 -13.89 4.36 -6.15
CA LYS A 422 -13.52 3.09 -6.77
C LYS A 422 -12.99 2.14 -5.69
N ALA A 423 -13.62 0.97 -5.59
CA ALA A 423 -13.11 -0.13 -4.77
C ALA A 423 -12.13 -0.97 -5.59
N LEU A 424 -11.00 -1.31 -4.98
CA LEU A 424 -9.94 -2.16 -5.51
C LEU A 424 -9.65 -3.27 -4.49
N ASP A 425 -10.47 -4.31 -4.54
CA ASP A 425 -10.46 -5.35 -3.51
C ASP A 425 -9.75 -6.59 -4.04
N VAL A 426 -8.82 -7.14 -3.26
CA VAL A 426 -8.08 -8.36 -3.59
C VAL A 426 -8.32 -9.41 -2.50
N PHE A 427 -8.81 -10.57 -2.92
CA PHE A 427 -9.09 -11.71 -2.06
C PHE A 427 -8.24 -12.90 -2.51
N HIS A 428 -7.48 -13.51 -1.60
CA HIS A 428 -6.91 -14.84 -1.80
C HIS A 428 -7.89 -15.83 -1.19
N VAL A 429 -8.44 -16.67 -2.05
CA VAL A 429 -9.59 -17.48 -1.73
C VAL A 429 -9.25 -18.95 -1.94
N THR A 430 -9.63 -19.76 -0.96
CA THR A 430 -9.57 -21.23 -1.05
C THR A 430 -10.98 -21.81 -0.98
N ALA A 431 -11.16 -22.99 -1.53
CA ALA A 431 -12.35 -23.82 -1.36
C ALA A 431 -11.87 -25.26 -1.12
N GLU A 432 -12.48 -25.94 -0.14
CA GLU A 432 -12.09 -27.32 0.23
C GLU A 432 -10.59 -27.49 0.54
N GLY A 433 -9.94 -26.43 1.07
CA GLY A 433 -8.52 -26.43 1.44
C GLY A 433 -7.53 -26.22 0.29
N GLY A 434 -7.99 -25.86 -0.91
CA GLY A 434 -7.13 -25.52 -2.05
C GLY A 434 -7.72 -24.44 -2.95
N LYS A 435 -7.14 -24.27 -4.14
CA LYS A 435 -7.67 -23.34 -5.16
C LYS A 435 -9.08 -23.72 -5.57
N LEU A 436 -9.89 -22.72 -5.93
CA LEU A 436 -11.25 -22.95 -6.43
C LEU A 436 -11.20 -23.85 -7.67
N ALA A 437 -12.21 -24.69 -7.90
CA ALA A 437 -12.33 -25.43 -9.16
C ALA A 437 -12.78 -24.47 -10.29
N PRO A 438 -12.42 -24.69 -11.57
CA PRO A 438 -12.80 -23.79 -12.66
C PRO A 438 -14.30 -23.47 -12.76
N GLN A 439 -15.16 -24.44 -12.43
CA GLN A 439 -16.62 -24.25 -12.40
C GLN A 439 -17.05 -23.32 -11.25
N LEU A 440 -16.39 -23.43 -10.09
CA LEU A 440 -16.65 -22.58 -8.94
C LEU A 440 -16.13 -21.16 -9.18
N GLU A 441 -15.00 -21.02 -9.87
CA GLU A 441 -14.43 -19.72 -10.26
C GLU A 441 -15.41 -18.91 -11.13
N GLU A 442 -15.92 -19.52 -12.20
CA GLU A 442 -16.86 -18.83 -13.09
C GLU A 442 -18.18 -18.51 -12.39
N LYS A 443 -18.65 -19.40 -11.50
CA LYS A 443 -19.82 -19.17 -10.67
C LYS A 443 -19.62 -17.98 -9.73
N VAL A 444 -18.53 -17.98 -8.96
CA VAL A 444 -18.17 -16.90 -8.03
C VAL A 444 -17.99 -15.58 -8.78
N ARG A 445 -17.28 -15.60 -9.92
CA ARG A 445 -17.10 -14.42 -10.77
C ARG A 445 -18.43 -13.83 -11.24
N THR A 446 -19.35 -14.67 -11.70
CA THR A 446 -20.68 -14.26 -12.15
C THR A 446 -21.50 -13.67 -11.01
N GLU A 447 -21.50 -14.30 -9.83
CA GLU A 447 -22.23 -13.81 -8.67
C GLU A 447 -21.62 -12.51 -8.11
N LEU A 448 -20.29 -12.37 -8.11
CA LEU A 448 -19.61 -11.13 -7.75
C LEU A 448 -20.00 -10.00 -8.69
N LEU A 449 -19.93 -10.22 -10.02
CA LEU A 449 -20.37 -9.23 -11.00
C LEU A 449 -21.84 -8.82 -10.83
N SER A 450 -22.71 -9.73 -10.33
CA SER A 450 -24.12 -9.43 -10.12
C SER A 450 -24.40 -8.48 -8.94
N VAL A 451 -23.45 -8.35 -8.01
CA VAL A 451 -23.57 -7.46 -6.84
C VAL A 451 -22.83 -6.13 -7.03
N LEU A 452 -22.12 -5.93 -8.13
CA LEU A 452 -21.50 -4.65 -8.51
C LEU A 452 -22.52 -3.76 -9.23
#